data_AF-A0A3D1A5M5-F1
#
_entry.id   AF-A0A3D1A5M5-F1
#
_cell.length_a   1.000
_cell.length_b   1.000
_cell.length_c   1.000
_cell.angle_alpha   90.00
_cell.angle_beta   90.00
_cell.angle_gamma   90.00
#
_symmetry.space_group_name_H-M   'P 1'
#
loop_
_entity.id
_entity.type
_entity.pdbx_description
1 polymer ?
#
loop_
_entity_poly.entity_id
_entity_poly.type
_entity_poly.pdbx_seq_one_letter_code
_entity_poly.pdbx_strand_id
1 'polypeptide(L)'
;MKDQPPPRPSRKYVRLVLALRAAWLLPVSALALIYAGFSLSTLLRVLFFPMGVAWRLLPNALFGAAVAGLLLFFTWRIWRKTWDIVTDRVYPEKSAAAWQVCWIVLAVILPALTIWPKAVDVFRYVGEGENKSSLAALRSAAEQYRAVKGAYPARLEALRDEGFLKELPPLWDERFTGFPHGATAAAAVYRGEPPRDTGGWGYEVSVPSAPVIFIDCTHPDTHGRPWSAY
;
A
#
# COMPACT_ATOMS: atom_id res chain seq x y z
N MET A 1 -58.83 18.45 4.60
CA MET A 1 -58.50 17.03 4.31
C MET A 1 -57.67 16.52 5.48
N LYS A 2 -58.10 15.46 6.17
CA LYS A 2 -57.29 14.84 7.23
C LYS A 2 -56.15 14.07 6.58
N ASP A 3 -54.92 14.36 6.94
CA ASP A 3 -53.73 13.63 6.49
C ASP A 3 -53.86 12.17 6.93
N GLN A 4 -54.26 11.30 6.00
CA GLN A 4 -54.17 9.87 6.24
C GLN A 4 -52.69 9.50 6.37
N PRO A 5 -52.30 8.69 7.38
CA PRO A 5 -50.93 8.26 7.52
C PRO A 5 -50.48 7.51 6.26
N PRO A 6 -49.22 7.69 5.82
CA PRO A 6 -48.73 7.04 4.61
C PRO A 6 -48.87 5.50 4.72
N PRO A 7 -49.18 4.82 3.60
CA PRO A 7 -49.35 3.38 3.61
C PRO A 7 -48.07 2.68 4.04
N ARG A 8 -48.20 1.65 4.89
CA ARG A 8 -47.06 0.87 5.39
C ARG A 8 -46.35 0.17 4.23
N PRO A 9 -45.01 0.22 4.15
CA PRO A 9 -44.27 -0.51 3.12
C PRO A 9 -44.38 -2.03 3.32
N SER A 10 -44.16 -2.79 2.24
CA SER A 10 -44.17 -4.25 2.33
C SER A 10 -43.04 -4.78 3.22
N ARG A 11 -43.29 -5.85 3.97
CA ARG A 11 -42.26 -6.50 4.80
C ARG A 11 -41.02 -6.92 3.99
N LYS A 12 -41.21 -7.31 2.73
CA LYS A 12 -40.11 -7.65 1.81
C LYS A 12 -39.21 -6.45 1.55
N TYR A 13 -39.79 -5.27 1.33
CA TYR A 13 -39.02 -4.03 1.15
C TYR A 13 -38.24 -3.65 2.41
N VAL A 14 -38.86 -3.73 3.59
CA VAL A 14 -38.19 -3.45 4.86
C VAL A 14 -36.97 -4.37 5.06
N ARG A 15 -37.14 -5.68 4.82
CA ARG A 15 -36.03 -6.65 4.89
C ARG A 15 -34.89 -6.34 3.91
N LEU A 16 -35.23 -5.95 2.68
CA LEU A 16 -34.23 -5.55 1.68
C LEU A 16 -33.42 -4.33 2.15
N VAL A 17 -34.09 -3.28 2.65
CA VAL A 17 -33.42 -2.07 3.14
C VAL A 17 -32.50 -2.38 4.34
N LEU A 18 -32.95 -3.25 5.25
CA LEU A 18 -32.13 -3.68 6.39
C LEU A 18 -30.90 -4.48 5.95
N ALA A 19 -31.06 -5.42 4.99
CA ALA A 19 -29.95 -6.19 4.44
C ALA A 19 -28.92 -5.29 3.74
N LEU A 20 -29.37 -4.35 2.90
CA LEU A 20 -28.50 -3.37 2.24
C LEU A 20 -27.76 -2.50 3.25
N ARG A 21 -28.44 -2.04 4.32
CA ARG A 21 -27.79 -1.28 5.40
C ARG A 21 -26.70 -2.09 6.09
N ALA A 22 -27.00 -3.34 6.46
CA ALA A 22 -26.01 -4.19 7.12
C ALA A 22 -24.76 -4.39 6.25
N ALA A 23 -24.93 -4.55 4.93
CA ALA A 23 -23.84 -4.80 4.00
C ALA A 23 -22.74 -3.73 3.99
N TRP A 24 -23.09 -2.44 4.14
CA TRP A 24 -22.07 -1.36 4.21
C TRP A 24 -21.86 -0.82 5.62
N LEU A 25 -22.87 -0.83 6.49
CA LEU A 25 -22.74 -0.24 7.81
C LEU A 25 -21.80 -1.05 8.69
N LEU A 26 -21.76 -2.38 8.55
CA LEU A 26 -20.81 -3.24 9.27
C LEU A 26 -19.35 -2.91 8.91
N PRO A 27 -18.90 -2.94 7.63
CA PRO A 27 -17.53 -2.60 7.30
C PRO A 27 -17.18 -1.16 7.63
N VAL A 28 -18.09 -0.19 7.43
CA VAL A 28 -17.87 1.21 7.83
C VAL A 28 -17.72 1.34 9.34
N SER A 29 -18.50 0.60 10.14
CA SER A 29 -18.37 0.59 11.60
C SER A 29 -17.03 0.01 12.04
N ALA A 30 -16.60 -1.11 11.44
CA ALA A 30 -15.30 -1.71 11.72
C ALA A 30 -14.16 -0.73 11.39
N LEU A 31 -14.22 -0.07 10.22
CA LEU A 31 -13.22 0.92 9.82
C LEU A 31 -13.20 2.12 10.77
N ALA A 32 -14.37 2.64 11.16
CA ALA A 32 -14.47 3.75 12.11
C ALA A 32 -13.87 3.38 13.48
N LEU A 33 -14.09 2.16 13.97
CA LEU A 33 -13.52 1.67 15.22
C LEU A 33 -11.99 1.50 15.13
N ILE A 34 -11.48 0.91 14.04
CA ILE A 34 -10.03 0.76 13.80
C ILE A 34 -9.37 2.14 13.74
N TYR A 35 -9.95 3.08 12.99
CA TYR A 35 -9.44 4.43 12.85
C TYR A 35 -9.44 5.21 14.18
N ALA A 36 -10.51 5.05 14.97
CA ALA A 36 -10.60 5.64 16.30
C ALA A 36 -9.56 5.06 17.27
N GLY A 37 -9.37 3.73 17.28
CA GLY A 37 -8.34 3.07 18.07
C GLY A 37 -6.93 3.55 17.69
N PHE A 38 -6.64 3.66 16.39
CA PHE A 38 -5.38 4.19 15.89
C PHE A 38 -5.17 5.64 16.33
N SER A 39 -6.15 6.51 16.10
CA SER A 39 -6.06 7.94 16.43
C SER A 39 -5.91 8.18 17.94
N LEU A 40 -6.61 7.39 18.77
CA LEU A 40 -6.46 7.42 20.22
C LEU A 40 -5.05 6.96 20.63
N SER A 41 -4.54 5.87 20.05
CA SER A 41 -3.18 5.40 20.33
C SER A 41 -2.13 6.44 19.93
N THR A 42 -2.27 7.07 18.77
CA THR A 42 -1.38 8.15 18.30
C THR A 42 -1.43 9.34 19.26
N LEU A 43 -2.62 9.79 19.65
CA LEU A 43 -2.77 10.89 20.60
C LEU A 43 -2.12 10.56 21.94
N LEU A 44 -2.36 9.37 22.49
CA LEU A 44 -1.73 8.92 23.72
C LEU A 44 -0.20 8.92 23.61
N ARG A 45 0.36 8.36 22.52
CA ARG A 45 1.81 8.39 22.30
C ARG A 45 2.37 9.81 22.22
N VAL A 46 1.67 10.72 21.55
CA VAL A 46 2.07 12.14 21.46
C VAL A 46 2.09 12.81 22.84
N LEU A 47 1.14 12.48 23.72
CA LEU A 47 1.10 13.01 25.07
C LEU A 47 2.27 12.53 25.96
N PHE A 48 2.92 11.41 25.62
CA PHE A 48 4.07 10.88 26.35
C PHE A 48 5.44 11.26 25.75
N PHE A 49 5.49 11.97 24.61
CA PHE A 49 6.77 12.43 24.05
C PHE A 49 7.34 13.65 24.79
N PRO A 50 8.67 13.87 24.76
CA PRO A 50 9.29 15.10 25.24
C PRO A 50 8.65 16.33 24.56
N MET A 51 8.40 17.39 25.34
CA MET A 51 7.60 18.56 24.91
C MET A 51 8.02 19.13 23.55
N GLY A 52 9.31 19.14 23.21
CA GLY A 52 9.80 19.70 21.95
C GLY A 52 9.27 19.03 20.68
N VAL A 53 9.10 17.70 20.69
CA VAL A 53 8.60 16.95 19.52
C VAL A 53 7.06 16.89 19.53
N ALA A 54 6.47 16.80 20.72
CA ALA A 54 5.02 16.68 20.90
C ALA A 54 4.26 17.85 20.27
N TRP A 55 4.73 19.09 20.42
CA TRP A 55 4.04 20.28 19.90
C TRP A 55 3.83 20.28 18.38
N ARG A 56 4.77 19.71 17.62
CA ARG A 56 4.64 19.62 16.15
C ARG A 56 3.63 18.56 15.72
N LEU A 57 3.45 17.51 16.53
CA LEU A 57 2.60 16.37 16.21
C LEU A 57 1.18 16.49 16.81
N LEU A 58 1.03 17.27 17.88
CA LEU A 58 -0.22 17.39 18.63
C LEU A 58 -1.41 17.87 17.79
N PRO A 59 -1.30 18.90 16.92
CA PRO A 59 -2.43 19.33 16.09
C PRO A 59 -2.95 18.21 15.18
N ASN A 60 -2.06 17.43 14.57
CA ASN A 60 -2.42 16.32 13.71
C ASN A 60 -3.10 15.20 14.49
N ALA A 61 -2.58 14.87 15.68
CA ALA A 61 -3.18 13.85 16.54
C ALA A 61 -4.58 14.25 17.04
N LEU A 62 -4.76 15.51 17.46
CA LEU A 62 -6.05 16.05 17.87
C LEU A 62 -7.04 16.08 16.71
N PHE A 63 -6.60 16.49 15.52
CA PHE A 63 -7.43 16.47 14.32
C PHE A 63 -7.87 15.03 13.98
N GLY A 64 -6.95 14.07 14.02
CA GLY A 64 -7.25 12.65 13.81
C GLY A 64 -8.31 12.12 14.80
N ALA A 65 -8.15 12.43 16.09
CA ALA A 65 -9.11 12.06 17.12
C ALA A 65 -10.49 12.72 16.93
N ALA A 66 -10.53 14.00 16.54
CA ALA A 66 -11.78 14.70 16.25
C ALA A 66 -12.52 14.08 15.05
N VAL A 67 -11.81 13.78 13.97
CA VAL A 67 -12.39 13.09 12.79
C VAL A 67 -12.90 11.70 13.18
N ALA A 68 -12.15 10.95 14.00
CA ALA A 68 -12.58 9.65 14.48
C ALA A 68 -13.87 9.73 15.33
N GLY A 69 -13.95 10.71 16.24
CA GLY A 69 -15.15 10.96 17.04
C GLY A 69 -16.37 11.28 16.17
N LEU A 70 -16.20 12.11 15.14
CA LEU A 70 -17.26 12.41 14.17
C LEU A 70 -17.71 11.16 13.42
N LEU A 71 -16.78 10.35 12.91
CA LEU A 71 -17.10 9.10 12.21
C LEU A 71 -17.92 8.14 13.09
N LEU A 72 -17.51 7.95 14.34
CA LEU A 72 -18.24 7.12 15.30
C LEU A 72 -19.63 7.68 15.60
N PHE A 73 -19.75 9.00 15.80
CA PHE A 73 -21.03 9.65 16.04
C PHE A 73 -22.03 9.43 14.89
N PHE A 74 -21.59 9.64 13.64
CA PHE A 74 -22.45 9.44 12.48
C PHE A 74 -22.83 7.96 12.29
N THR A 75 -21.87 7.06 12.49
CA THR A 75 -22.09 5.61 12.42
C THR A 75 -23.13 5.18 13.47
N TRP A 76 -22.99 5.63 14.72
CA TRP A 76 -23.97 5.39 15.78
C TRP A 76 -25.35 5.95 15.43
N ARG A 77 -25.44 7.16 14.88
CA ARG A 77 -26.71 7.77 14.46
C ARG A 77 -27.42 6.92 13.39
N ILE A 78 -26.67 6.35 12.45
CA ILE A 78 -27.23 5.46 11.42
C ILE A 78 -27.68 4.13 12.02
N TRP A 79 -26.92 3.56 12.95
CA TRP A 79 -27.34 2.37 13.72
C TRP A 79 -28.64 2.62 14.49
N ARG A 80 -28.77 3.77 15.18
CA ARG A 80 -29.99 4.14 15.88
C ARG A 80 -31.20 4.18 14.95
N LYS A 81 -31.08 4.83 13.79
CA LYS A 81 -32.15 4.81 12.76
C LYS A 81 -32.46 3.41 12.24
N THR A 82 -31.45 2.53 12.18
CA THR A 82 -31.64 1.14 11.74
C THR A 82 -32.39 0.34 12.79
N TRP A 83 -32.07 0.55 14.06
CA TRP A 83 -32.80 -0.01 15.19
C TRP A 83 -34.26 0.45 15.25
N ASP A 84 -34.52 1.73 14.97
CA ASP A 84 -35.90 2.25 14.90
C ASP A 84 -36.72 1.59 13.76
N ILE A 85 -36.09 1.20 12.65
CA ILE A 85 -36.74 0.43 11.59
C ILE A 85 -36.99 -1.02 12.02
N VAL A 86 -36.01 -1.65 12.67
CA VAL A 86 -36.13 -3.03 13.18
C VAL A 86 -37.26 -3.14 14.22
N THR A 87 -37.45 -2.10 15.02
CA THR A 87 -38.48 -2.04 16.08
C THR A 87 -39.82 -1.46 15.59
N ASP A 88 -40.02 -1.33 14.28
CA ASP A 88 -41.23 -0.78 13.64
C ASP A 88 -41.63 0.63 14.14
N ARG A 89 -40.70 1.39 14.71
CA ARG A 89 -40.91 2.78 15.15
C ARG A 89 -40.88 3.76 13.99
N VAL A 90 -40.10 3.45 12.94
CA VAL A 90 -39.95 4.27 11.74
C VAL A 90 -39.96 3.37 10.51
N TYR A 91 -40.70 3.76 9.47
CA TYR A 91 -40.71 3.04 8.20
C TYR A 91 -39.68 3.63 7.23
N PRO A 92 -38.99 2.79 6.42
CA PRO A 92 -38.07 3.29 5.40
C PRO A 92 -38.83 4.01 4.28
N GLU A 93 -38.33 5.18 3.89
CA GLU A 93 -38.82 5.92 2.72
C GLU A 93 -38.62 5.11 1.42
N LYS A 94 -39.42 5.38 0.38
CA LYS A 94 -39.28 4.72 -0.93
C LYS A 94 -37.92 4.99 -1.59
N SER A 95 -37.32 6.15 -1.31
CA SER A 95 -35.99 6.55 -1.75
C SER A 95 -34.85 5.85 -0.98
N ALA A 96 -35.15 5.21 0.15
CA ALA A 96 -34.13 4.70 1.06
C ALA A 96 -33.22 3.67 0.38
N ALA A 97 -33.76 2.79 -0.48
CA ALA A 97 -32.97 1.81 -1.21
C ALA A 97 -31.96 2.45 -2.17
N ALA A 98 -32.38 3.46 -2.95
CA ALA A 98 -31.49 4.19 -3.85
C ALA A 98 -30.36 4.88 -3.09
N TRP A 99 -30.68 5.49 -1.93
CA TRP A 99 -29.67 6.07 -1.05
C TRP A 99 -28.70 5.02 -0.48
N GLN A 100 -29.17 3.82 -0.10
CA GLN A 100 -28.27 2.76 0.38
C GLN A 100 -27.29 2.32 -0.71
N VAL A 101 -27.76 2.15 -1.95
CA VAL A 101 -26.90 1.79 -3.08
C VAL A 101 -25.86 2.89 -3.33
N CYS A 102 -26.26 4.16 -3.32
CA CYS A 102 -25.34 5.29 -3.43
C CYS A 102 -24.26 5.26 -2.33
N TRP A 103 -24.65 5.01 -1.07
CA TRP A 103 -23.68 4.89 0.03
C TRP A 103 -22.74 3.70 -0.11
N ILE A 104 -23.21 2.54 -0.57
CA ILE A 104 -22.36 1.37 -0.86
C ILE A 104 -21.31 1.74 -1.92
N VAL A 105 -21.75 2.36 -3.02
CA VAL A 105 -20.87 2.79 -4.10
C VAL A 105 -19.83 3.79 -3.60
N LEU A 106 -20.24 4.81 -2.83
CA LEU A 106 -19.33 5.79 -2.25
C LEU A 106 -18.35 5.16 -1.26
N ALA A 107 -18.82 4.24 -0.40
CA ALA A 107 -18.01 3.57 0.60
C ALA A 107 -16.97 2.60 0.00
N VAL A 108 -17.16 2.16 -1.24
CA VAL A 108 -16.19 1.31 -1.96
C VAL A 108 -15.28 2.15 -2.86
N ILE A 109 -15.87 3.03 -3.68
CA ILE A 109 -15.13 3.79 -4.70
C ILE A 109 -14.24 4.86 -4.06
N LEU A 110 -14.72 5.61 -3.06
CA LEU A 110 -13.91 6.70 -2.49
C LEU A 110 -12.65 6.16 -1.79
N PRO A 111 -12.72 5.11 -0.95
CA PRO A 111 -11.51 4.51 -0.42
C PRO A 111 -10.60 3.94 -1.51
N ALA A 112 -11.16 3.29 -2.54
CA ALA A 112 -10.34 2.81 -3.65
C ALA A 112 -9.57 3.97 -4.31
N LEU A 113 -10.23 5.07 -4.68
CA LEU A 113 -9.56 6.21 -5.33
C LEU A 113 -8.55 6.93 -4.43
N THR A 114 -8.77 6.96 -3.11
CA THR A 114 -7.91 7.69 -2.17
C THR A 114 -6.77 6.85 -1.59
N ILE A 115 -7.00 5.56 -1.37
CA ILE A 115 -6.05 4.62 -0.79
C ILE A 115 -5.20 3.97 -1.88
N TRP A 116 -5.76 3.68 -3.06
CA TRP A 116 -5.04 2.95 -4.12
C TRP A 116 -3.72 3.61 -4.52
N PRO A 117 -3.62 4.93 -4.76
CA PRO A 117 -2.34 5.56 -5.10
C PRO A 117 -1.28 5.35 -4.00
N LYS A 118 -1.68 5.44 -2.72
CA LYS A 118 -0.79 5.21 -1.58
C LYS A 118 -0.40 3.74 -1.43
N ALA A 119 -1.33 2.84 -1.71
CA ALA A 119 -1.04 1.40 -1.70
C ALA A 119 -0.01 1.05 -2.78
N VAL A 120 -0.15 1.63 -3.98
CA VAL A 120 0.85 1.50 -5.06
C VAL A 120 2.22 1.99 -4.61
N ASP A 121 2.31 3.12 -3.91
CA ASP A 121 3.58 3.61 -3.37
C ASP A 121 4.21 2.66 -2.33
N VAL A 122 3.40 2.07 -1.45
CA VAL A 122 3.87 1.08 -0.47
C VAL A 122 4.39 -0.17 -1.18
N PHE A 123 3.66 -0.67 -2.17
CA PHE A 123 4.10 -1.85 -2.94
C PHE A 123 5.36 -1.57 -3.73
N ARG A 124 5.46 -0.38 -4.34
CA ARG A 124 6.69 0.08 -4.97
C ARG A 124 7.84 0.05 -3.97
N TYR A 125 7.70 0.71 -2.81
CA TYR A 125 8.72 0.73 -1.74
C TYR A 125 9.16 -0.67 -1.29
N VAL A 126 8.23 -1.61 -1.13
CA VAL A 126 8.55 -3.01 -0.79
C VAL A 126 9.39 -3.66 -1.89
N GLY A 127 8.97 -3.55 -3.16
CA GLY A 127 9.72 -4.08 -4.29
C GLY A 127 11.10 -3.41 -4.45
N GLU A 128 11.24 -2.12 -4.09
CA GLU A 128 12.56 -1.47 -4.05
C GLU A 128 13.49 -2.14 -3.03
N GLY A 129 12.95 -2.52 -1.87
CA GLY A 129 13.67 -3.26 -0.85
C GLY A 129 14.13 -4.64 -1.33
N GLU A 130 13.28 -5.35 -2.06
CA GLU A 130 13.62 -6.66 -2.66
C GLU A 130 14.74 -6.54 -3.71
N ASN A 131 14.68 -5.53 -4.59
CA ASN A 131 15.73 -5.26 -5.57
C ASN A 131 17.07 -4.90 -4.90
N LYS A 132 17.03 -4.06 -3.84
CA LYS A 132 18.23 -3.68 -3.07
C LYS A 132 18.83 -4.89 -2.33
N SER A 133 18.00 -5.77 -1.78
CA SER A 133 18.44 -7.02 -1.16
C SER A 133 19.09 -7.96 -2.17
N SER A 134 18.50 -8.10 -3.35
CA SER A 134 19.02 -8.91 -4.46
C SER A 134 20.38 -8.39 -4.95
N LEU A 135 20.53 -7.06 -5.05
CA LEU A 135 21.81 -6.43 -5.37
C LEU A 135 22.88 -6.75 -4.32
N ALA A 136 22.53 -6.67 -3.03
CA ALA A 136 23.45 -7.03 -1.94
C ALA A 136 23.85 -8.51 -2.00
N ALA A 137 22.90 -9.41 -2.31
CA ALA A 137 23.16 -10.83 -2.48
C ALA A 137 24.12 -11.12 -3.65
N LEU A 138 23.93 -10.45 -4.80
CA LEU A 138 24.84 -10.54 -5.95
C LEU A 138 26.26 -10.09 -5.60
N ARG A 139 26.40 -8.97 -4.89
CA ARG A 139 27.70 -8.46 -4.41
C ARG A 139 28.37 -9.46 -3.47
N SER A 140 27.62 -10.01 -2.52
CA SER A 140 28.14 -11.04 -1.62
C SER A 140 28.61 -12.29 -2.37
N ALA A 141 27.83 -12.77 -3.36
CA ALA A 141 28.21 -13.91 -4.18
C ALA A 141 29.46 -13.65 -5.02
N ALA A 142 29.65 -12.43 -5.55
CA ALA A 142 30.85 -12.04 -6.27
C ALA A 142 32.10 -12.02 -5.38
N GLU A 143 31.98 -11.56 -4.13
CA GLU A 143 33.07 -11.64 -3.15
C GLU A 143 33.42 -13.09 -2.79
N GLN A 144 32.40 -13.95 -2.59
CA GLN A 144 32.63 -15.38 -2.34
C GLN A 144 33.31 -16.05 -3.53
N TYR A 145 32.88 -15.73 -4.76
CA TYR A 145 33.51 -16.19 -5.98
C TYR A 145 35.00 -15.83 -6.00
N ARG A 146 35.33 -14.56 -5.71
CA ARG A 146 36.72 -14.11 -5.63
C ARG A 146 37.51 -14.84 -4.55
N ALA A 147 36.94 -15.04 -3.37
CA ALA A 147 37.62 -15.72 -2.27
C ALA A 147 38.03 -17.17 -2.66
N VAL A 148 37.22 -17.84 -3.47
CA VAL A 148 37.47 -19.23 -3.91
C VAL A 148 38.34 -19.30 -5.17
N LYS A 149 38.09 -18.43 -6.15
CA LYS A 149 38.72 -18.49 -7.49
C LYS A 149 39.93 -17.57 -7.64
N GLY A 150 40.18 -16.69 -6.68
CA GLY A 150 41.28 -15.72 -6.68
C GLY A 150 41.04 -14.48 -7.57
N ALA A 151 39.93 -14.43 -8.32
CA ALA A 151 39.54 -13.31 -9.17
C ALA A 151 38.02 -13.15 -9.21
N TYR A 152 37.52 -11.95 -9.49
CA TYR A 152 36.09 -11.72 -9.74
C TYR A 152 35.62 -12.37 -11.05
N PRO A 153 34.33 -12.70 -11.19
CA PRO A 153 33.82 -13.31 -12.41
C PRO A 153 33.90 -12.35 -13.61
N ALA A 154 34.04 -12.88 -14.84
CA ALA A 154 34.04 -12.04 -16.04
C ALA A 154 32.64 -11.51 -16.41
N ARG A 155 31.57 -12.17 -15.91
CA ARG A 155 30.15 -11.84 -16.11
C ARG A 155 29.33 -12.41 -14.95
N LEU A 156 28.17 -11.83 -14.63
CA LEU A 156 27.36 -12.26 -13.48
C LEU A 156 26.84 -13.69 -13.61
N GLU A 157 26.55 -14.17 -14.81
CA GLU A 157 26.08 -15.53 -15.03
C GLU A 157 27.09 -16.60 -14.58
N ALA A 158 28.38 -16.26 -14.52
CA ALA A 158 29.40 -17.18 -13.99
C ALA A 158 29.13 -17.53 -12.51
N LEU A 159 28.48 -16.65 -11.74
CA LEU A 159 28.08 -16.95 -10.36
C LEU A 159 27.07 -18.10 -10.31
N ARG A 160 26.14 -18.16 -11.27
CA ARG A 160 25.19 -19.27 -11.41
C ARG A 160 25.88 -20.52 -11.95
N ASP A 161 26.63 -20.37 -13.04
CA ASP A 161 27.26 -21.47 -13.74
C ASP A 161 28.25 -22.24 -12.83
N GLU A 162 28.86 -21.55 -11.86
CA GLU A 162 29.81 -22.11 -10.88
C GLU A 162 29.18 -22.40 -9.51
N GLY A 163 27.85 -22.28 -9.38
CA GLY A 163 27.10 -22.70 -8.19
C GLY A 163 27.18 -21.78 -6.97
N PHE A 164 27.69 -20.55 -7.11
CA PHE A 164 27.61 -19.53 -6.05
C PHE A 164 26.21 -18.96 -5.88
N LEU A 165 25.40 -19.06 -6.93
CA LEU A 165 23.97 -18.74 -6.94
C LEU A 165 23.21 -19.87 -7.62
N LYS A 166 21.98 -20.13 -7.17
CA LYS A 166 21.09 -21.05 -7.88
C LYS A 166 20.63 -20.45 -9.22
N GLU A 167 20.31 -19.17 -9.21
CA GLU A 167 19.87 -18.37 -10.36
C GLU A 167 20.18 -16.89 -10.11
N LEU A 168 20.22 -16.09 -11.17
CA LEU A 168 20.28 -14.64 -11.01
C LEU A 168 18.90 -14.17 -10.51
N PRO A 169 18.85 -13.37 -9.43
CA PRO A 169 17.58 -12.87 -8.92
C PRO A 169 16.92 -12.01 -9.99
N PRO A 170 15.61 -12.20 -10.25
CA PRO A 170 14.88 -11.29 -11.14
C PRO A 170 14.78 -9.91 -10.49
N LEU A 171 14.95 -8.88 -11.30
CA LEU A 171 14.56 -7.52 -10.97
C LEU A 171 13.10 -7.32 -11.35
N TRP A 172 12.46 -6.40 -10.63
CA TRP A 172 11.09 -5.93 -10.84
C TRP A 172 10.05 -7.01 -10.60
N ASP A 173 9.30 -6.85 -9.52
CA ASP A 173 8.19 -7.75 -9.20
C ASP A 173 7.01 -7.54 -10.16
N GLU A 174 6.64 -8.57 -10.92
CA GLU A 174 5.48 -8.54 -11.82
C GLU A 174 4.15 -8.37 -11.07
N ARG A 175 4.11 -8.70 -9.77
CA ARG A 175 2.87 -8.63 -8.98
C ARG A 175 2.36 -7.21 -8.82
N PHE A 176 3.21 -6.20 -9.01
CA PHE A 176 2.84 -4.80 -8.76
C PHE A 176 3.12 -3.89 -9.94
N THR A 177 2.09 -3.18 -10.37
CA THR A 177 2.21 -2.10 -11.34
C THR A 177 2.96 -0.93 -10.70
N GLY A 178 4.05 -0.46 -11.31
CA GLY A 178 4.73 0.76 -10.83
C GLY A 178 6.23 0.84 -11.10
N PHE A 179 6.87 -0.25 -11.52
CA PHE A 179 8.25 -0.22 -11.99
C PHE A 179 8.32 0.19 -13.47
N PRO A 180 9.39 0.90 -13.89
CA PRO A 180 9.53 1.37 -15.27
C PRO A 180 9.80 0.25 -16.27
N HIS A 181 10.24 -0.91 -15.79
CA HIS A 181 10.66 -2.06 -16.59
C HIS A 181 9.88 -3.32 -16.19
N GLY A 182 9.74 -4.25 -17.14
CA GLY A 182 9.18 -5.59 -16.88
C GLY A 182 10.20 -6.49 -16.19
N ALA A 183 9.73 -7.57 -15.55
CA ALA A 183 10.61 -8.47 -14.81
C ALA A 183 11.70 -9.08 -15.68
N THR A 184 12.94 -9.05 -15.19
CA THR A 184 14.10 -9.56 -15.92
C THR A 184 15.23 -9.94 -15.00
N ALA A 185 15.94 -11.02 -15.33
CA ALA A 185 17.21 -11.40 -14.69
C ALA A 185 18.41 -11.19 -15.63
N ALA A 186 18.20 -10.49 -16.77
CA ALA A 186 19.25 -10.25 -17.74
C ALA A 186 20.38 -9.42 -17.12
N ALA A 187 21.62 -9.77 -17.46
CA ALA A 187 22.80 -9.03 -17.06
C ALA A 187 23.57 -8.55 -18.30
N ALA A 188 24.20 -7.38 -18.18
CA ALA A 188 25.08 -6.83 -19.21
C ALA A 188 26.42 -6.41 -18.60
N VAL A 189 27.48 -6.60 -19.36
CA VAL A 189 28.84 -6.20 -18.98
C VAL A 189 29.12 -4.78 -19.47
N TYR A 190 29.61 -3.93 -18.58
CA TYR A 190 29.99 -2.55 -18.81
C TYR A 190 31.51 -2.39 -18.76
N ARG A 191 32.02 -1.43 -19.53
CA ARG A 191 33.42 -1.04 -19.67
C ARG A 191 33.55 0.49 -19.58
N GLY A 192 32.86 1.09 -18.62
CA GLY A 192 32.85 2.53 -18.37
C GLY A 192 31.77 3.31 -19.14
N GLU A 193 30.87 2.65 -19.86
CA GLU A 193 29.73 3.32 -20.48
C GLU A 193 28.67 3.71 -19.44
N PRO A 194 27.87 4.77 -19.69
CA PRO A 194 26.75 5.10 -18.81
C PRO A 194 25.67 4.01 -18.84
N PRO A 195 24.82 3.94 -17.80
CA PRO A 195 23.64 3.08 -17.77
C PRO A 195 22.76 3.25 -19.02
N ARG A 196 22.25 2.15 -19.55
CA ARG A 196 21.45 2.04 -20.78
C ARG A 196 19.95 2.00 -20.50
N ASP A 197 19.56 1.94 -19.22
CA ASP A 197 18.15 1.87 -18.79
C ASP A 197 17.44 0.61 -19.31
N THR A 198 18.11 -0.54 -19.32
CA THR A 198 17.49 -1.82 -19.75
C THR A 198 16.58 -2.44 -18.68
N GLY A 199 16.67 -1.98 -17.43
CA GLY A 199 16.08 -2.65 -16.28
C GLY A 199 16.83 -3.89 -15.82
N GLY A 200 17.92 -4.29 -16.49
CA GLY A 200 18.70 -5.47 -16.12
C GLY A 200 19.73 -5.20 -15.00
N TRP A 201 20.55 -6.21 -14.74
CA TRP A 201 21.75 -6.08 -13.93
C TRP A 201 22.90 -5.49 -14.76
N GLY A 202 23.55 -4.46 -14.23
CA GLY A 202 24.79 -3.92 -14.76
C GLY A 202 26.00 -4.53 -14.04
N TYR A 203 27.02 -4.92 -14.81
CA TYR A 203 28.27 -5.46 -14.29
C TYR A 203 29.47 -4.74 -14.91
N GLU A 204 30.04 -3.76 -14.22
CA GLU A 204 31.20 -3.03 -14.69
C GLU A 204 32.49 -3.71 -14.22
N VAL A 205 33.24 -4.22 -15.18
CA VAL A 205 34.55 -4.83 -14.93
C VAL A 205 35.56 -3.71 -14.76
N SER A 206 36.01 -3.48 -13.52
CA SER A 206 37.14 -2.59 -13.24
C SER A 206 38.37 -3.44 -12.89
N VAL A 207 39.44 -3.35 -13.68
CA VAL A 207 40.73 -4.02 -13.36
C VAL A 207 41.68 -2.93 -12.87
N PRO A 208 42.33 -3.06 -11.69
CA PRO A 208 42.39 -4.22 -10.78
C PRO A 208 41.40 -4.18 -9.59
N SER A 209 40.41 -3.28 -9.60
CA SER A 209 39.48 -3.05 -8.48
C SER A 209 38.32 -4.05 -8.41
N ALA A 210 37.49 -3.92 -7.38
CA ALA A 210 36.26 -4.69 -7.30
C ALA A 210 35.28 -4.25 -8.40
N PRO A 211 34.57 -5.18 -9.06
CA PRO A 211 33.58 -4.84 -10.06
C PRO A 211 32.44 -4.03 -9.42
N VAL A 212 31.84 -3.14 -10.21
CA VAL A 212 30.62 -2.44 -9.79
C VAL A 212 29.44 -3.23 -10.33
N ILE A 213 28.70 -3.86 -9.41
CA ILE A 213 27.39 -4.47 -9.73
C ILE A 213 26.33 -3.43 -9.42
N PHE A 214 25.45 -3.12 -10.35
CA PHE A 214 24.40 -2.11 -10.18
C PHE A 214 23.12 -2.52 -10.91
N ILE A 215 22.05 -1.74 -10.77
CA ILE A 215 20.81 -1.93 -11.52
C ILE A 215 20.83 -0.97 -12.70
N ASP A 216 20.77 -1.49 -13.93
CA ASP A 216 20.79 -0.69 -15.17
C ASP A 216 19.44 -0.01 -15.42
N CYS A 217 19.13 0.98 -14.58
CA CYS A 217 17.91 1.77 -14.64
C CYS A 217 18.22 3.22 -14.27
N THR A 218 17.80 4.14 -15.13
CA THR A 218 18.02 5.59 -14.96
C THR A 218 16.88 6.27 -14.19
N HIS A 219 15.77 5.55 -13.99
CA HIS A 219 14.63 6.05 -13.24
C HIS A 219 14.99 6.19 -11.75
N PRO A 220 14.40 7.17 -11.05
CA PRO A 220 14.59 7.33 -9.62
C PRO A 220 13.81 6.29 -8.81
N ASP A 221 14.36 5.91 -7.66
CA ASP A 221 13.66 5.21 -6.59
C ASP A 221 12.70 6.16 -5.83
N THR A 222 12.00 5.64 -4.82
CA THR A 222 11.07 6.42 -3.97
C THR A 222 11.74 7.58 -3.21
N HIS A 223 13.07 7.63 -3.17
CA HIS A 223 13.87 8.70 -2.56
C HIS A 223 14.51 9.64 -3.59
N GLY A 224 14.20 9.49 -4.88
CA GLY A 224 14.75 10.33 -5.94
C GLY A 224 16.15 9.94 -6.40
N ARG A 225 16.69 8.81 -5.94
CA ARG A 225 18.02 8.34 -6.35
C ARG A 225 17.89 7.44 -7.58
N PRO A 226 18.66 7.68 -8.67
CA PRO A 226 18.63 6.78 -9.82
C PRO A 226 19.09 5.38 -9.40
N TRP A 227 18.43 4.35 -9.91
CA TRP A 227 18.74 2.95 -9.59
C TRP A 227 20.19 2.56 -9.89
N SER A 228 20.76 3.14 -10.95
CA SER A 228 22.15 2.94 -11.32
C SER A 228 23.19 3.52 -10.35
N ALA A 229 22.77 4.31 -9.36
CA ALA A 229 23.67 4.85 -8.34
C ALA A 229 23.86 3.91 -7.12
N TYR A 230 23.14 2.80 -7.06
CA TYR A 230 23.22 1.82 -5.98
C TYR A 230 24.36 0.85 -6.14
#